data_AF-A0A1G7PLG4-F1
#
_entry.id   AF-A0A1G7PLG4-F1
#
_cell.length_a   1.000
_cell.length_b   1.000
_cell.length_c   1.000
_cell.angle_alpha   90.00
_cell.angle_beta   90.00
_cell.angle_gamma   90.00
#
_symmetry.space_group_name_H-M   'P 1'
#
loop_
_entity.id
_entity.type
_entity.pdbx_description
1 polymer ?
#
loop_
_entity_poly.entity_id
_entity_poly.type
_entity_poly.pdbx_seq_one_letter_code
_entity_poly.pdbx_strand_id
1 'polypeptide(L)'
;MLRFRLFTVLLFIAQLSFGQQLDLLKIKAAVTDSSNAYYYPKLLAEFLQEPDYYSGEKGTYLYYGYLFSSQYKSILYGKEVDKFDKYLDSKRYPKAIEAGEKLLENNAVNLGLLMKMTHCYKEAGKLKEADNARKRVGVLMRAIRDNGDKPYRVTSVGDEYIVMAAEGLTAIARGPGSMSEESGKIPRTEVQGIKGMVDSWEVKDERTNEKKAAFFEVLYNTSSFKIP
;
A
#
# COMPACT_ATOMS: atom_id res chain seq x y z
N MET A 1 25.56 41.63 1.35
CA MET A 1 24.30 41.27 2.02
C MET A 1 23.19 40.80 1.07
N LEU A 2 23.06 41.36 -0.14
CA LEU A 2 22.03 40.94 -1.12
C LEU A 2 22.18 39.48 -1.61
N ARG A 3 23.42 39.00 -1.77
CA ARG A 3 23.73 37.62 -2.21
C ARG A 3 23.36 36.53 -1.20
N PHE A 4 23.36 36.85 0.11
CA PHE A 4 22.98 35.90 1.17
C PHE A 4 21.45 35.74 1.26
N ARG A 5 20.70 36.82 0.98
CA ARG A 5 19.23 36.81 0.98
C ARG A 5 18.63 36.01 -0.20
N LEU A 6 19.29 36.01 -1.36
CA LEU A 6 18.86 35.18 -2.50
C LEU A 6 18.98 33.68 -2.21
N PHE A 7 20.01 33.25 -1.48
CA PHE A 7 20.23 31.85 -1.12
C PHE A 7 19.16 31.34 -0.14
N THR A 8 18.69 32.20 0.77
CA THR A 8 17.60 31.86 1.70
C THR A 8 16.25 31.68 0.99
N VAL A 9 15.97 32.47 -0.06
CA VAL A 9 14.72 32.35 -0.83
C VAL A 9 14.69 31.05 -1.65
N LEU A 10 15.83 30.62 -2.21
CA LEU A 10 15.94 29.35 -2.95
C LEU A 10 15.73 28.11 -2.06
N LEU A 11 16.16 28.17 -0.79
CA LEU A 11 15.93 27.09 0.18
C LEU A 11 14.46 26.95 0.60
N PHE A 12 13.68 28.03 0.60
CA PHE A 12 12.24 27.98 0.91
C PHE A 12 11.39 27.42 -0.24
N ILE A 13 11.79 27.63 -1.51
CA ILE A 13 11.08 27.06 -2.67
C ILE A 13 11.27 25.53 -2.74
N ALA A 14 12.42 25.02 -2.27
CA ALA A 14 12.70 23.58 -2.20
C ALA A 14 11.88 22.83 -1.12
N GLN A 15 11.13 23.54 -0.27
CA GLN A 15 10.24 22.95 0.74
C GLN A 15 8.80 22.81 0.23
N LEU A 16 8.49 23.32 -0.97
CA LEU A 16 7.20 23.12 -1.62
C LEU A 16 7.19 21.80 -2.41
N SER A 17 7.52 20.69 -1.73
CA SER A 17 7.17 19.37 -2.26
C SER A 17 5.66 19.20 -2.07
N PHE A 18 4.89 19.77 -3.01
CA PHE A 18 3.47 19.46 -3.13
C PHE A 18 3.34 17.96 -3.37
N GLY A 19 2.81 17.23 -2.39
CA GLY A 19 2.38 15.85 -2.61
C GLY A 19 1.44 15.84 -3.82
N GLN A 20 1.78 15.03 -4.83
CA GLN A 20 0.93 14.93 -6.01
C GLN A 20 -0.43 14.39 -5.56
N GLN A 21 -1.50 15.14 -5.85
CA GLN A 21 -2.85 14.64 -5.62
C GLN A 21 -3.06 13.40 -6.49
N LEU A 22 -3.44 12.29 -5.85
CA LEU A 22 -3.68 11.02 -6.53
C LEU A 22 -4.72 11.19 -7.65
N ASP A 23 -4.30 11.07 -8.91
CA ASP A 23 -5.17 11.11 -10.09
C ASP A 23 -5.42 9.71 -10.63
N LEU A 24 -6.51 9.09 -10.18
CA LEU A 24 -6.91 7.75 -10.59
C LEU A 24 -7.30 7.65 -12.08
N LEU A 25 -7.75 8.74 -12.70
CA LEU A 25 -8.10 8.72 -14.13
C LEU A 25 -6.83 8.68 -14.98
N LYS A 26 -5.82 9.48 -14.63
CA LYS A 26 -4.50 9.45 -15.26
C LYS A 26 -3.84 8.07 -15.09
N ILE A 27 -3.90 7.52 -13.88
CA ILE A 27 -3.37 6.18 -13.60
C ILE A 27 -4.08 5.14 -14.47
N LYS A 28 -5.41 5.10 -14.45
CA LYS A 28 -6.21 4.16 -15.27
C LYS A 28 -5.81 4.23 -16.74
N ALA A 29 -5.79 5.42 -17.33
CA ALA A 29 -5.46 5.61 -18.74
C ALA A 29 -4.08 5.01 -19.07
N ALA A 30 -3.07 5.29 -18.25
CA ALA A 30 -1.72 4.80 -18.49
C ALA A 30 -1.57 3.29 -18.27
N VAL A 31 -2.18 2.73 -17.22
CA VAL A 31 -1.99 1.32 -16.87
C VAL A 31 -2.76 0.36 -17.77
N THR A 32 -3.79 0.85 -18.48
CA THR A 32 -4.58 0.06 -19.44
C THR A 32 -4.06 0.15 -20.88
N ASP A 33 -3.21 1.13 -21.21
CA ASP A 33 -2.68 1.33 -22.56
C ASP A 33 -1.37 0.55 -22.76
N SER A 34 -1.39 -0.47 -23.62
CA SER A 34 -0.23 -1.32 -23.93
C SER A 34 0.97 -0.56 -24.53
N SER A 35 0.73 0.61 -25.14
CA SER A 35 1.79 1.45 -25.70
C SER A 35 2.46 2.32 -24.64
N ASN A 36 1.78 2.57 -23.51
CA ASN A 36 2.29 3.40 -22.44
C ASN A 36 3.48 2.74 -21.72
N ALA A 37 4.39 3.57 -21.20
CA ALA A 37 5.50 3.11 -20.35
C ALA A 37 5.01 2.51 -19.02
N TYR A 38 3.87 3.00 -18.52
CA TYR A 38 3.23 2.56 -17.29
C TYR A 38 2.19 1.45 -17.48
N TYR A 39 2.17 0.77 -18.64
CA TYR A 39 1.27 -0.36 -18.86
C TYR A 39 1.42 -1.42 -17.75
N TYR A 40 0.32 -1.85 -17.12
CA TYR A 40 0.38 -2.61 -15.88
C TYR A 40 1.25 -3.88 -15.93
N PRO A 41 1.14 -4.75 -16.96
CA PRO A 41 2.04 -5.90 -17.10
C PRO A 41 3.52 -5.55 -17.20
N LYS A 42 3.90 -4.42 -17.81
CA LYS A 42 5.30 -3.98 -17.88
C LYS A 42 5.79 -3.57 -16.50
N LEU A 43 4.99 -2.77 -15.79
CA LEU A 43 5.29 -2.36 -14.41
C LEU A 43 5.45 -3.58 -13.50
N LEU A 44 4.50 -4.53 -13.55
CA LEU A 44 4.57 -5.72 -12.72
C LEU A 44 5.82 -6.57 -13.03
N ALA A 45 6.16 -6.74 -14.31
CA ALA A 45 7.37 -7.47 -14.70
C ALA A 45 8.65 -6.79 -14.17
N GLU A 46 8.75 -5.47 -14.33
CA GLU A 46 9.89 -4.68 -13.82
C GLU A 46 9.97 -4.76 -12.29
N PHE A 47 8.85 -4.64 -11.58
CA PHE A 47 8.78 -4.74 -10.12
C PHE A 47 9.25 -6.10 -9.59
N LEU A 48 8.95 -7.18 -10.31
CA LEU A 48 9.38 -8.53 -9.94
C LEU A 48 10.89 -8.73 -10.17
N GLN A 49 11.47 -8.13 -11.21
CA GLN A 49 12.86 -8.34 -11.59
C GLN A 49 13.82 -7.36 -10.89
N GLU A 50 13.46 -6.08 -10.81
CA GLU A 50 14.37 -4.98 -10.48
C GLU A 50 13.71 -3.92 -9.57
N PRO A 51 13.30 -4.28 -8.32
CA PRO A 51 12.63 -3.33 -7.43
C PRO A 51 13.52 -2.16 -6.96
N ASP A 52 14.84 -2.25 -7.14
CA ASP A 52 15.80 -1.21 -6.76
C ASP A 52 15.69 0.07 -7.60
N TYR A 53 15.20 -0.04 -8.84
CA TYR A 53 15.12 1.08 -9.78
C TYR A 53 13.71 1.68 -9.89
N TYR A 54 12.83 1.33 -8.95
CA TYR A 54 11.45 1.83 -8.92
C TYR A 54 11.36 3.25 -8.36
N SER A 55 11.14 4.22 -9.26
CA SER A 55 10.80 5.60 -8.88
C SER A 55 9.50 5.67 -8.08
N GLY A 56 9.32 6.75 -7.32
CA GLY A 56 8.06 7.00 -6.60
C GLY A 56 6.86 7.01 -7.53
N GLU A 57 6.98 7.65 -8.71
CA GLU A 57 5.94 7.64 -9.74
C GLU A 57 5.61 6.22 -10.22
N LYS A 58 6.59 5.41 -10.62
CA LYS A 58 6.34 4.01 -11.02
C LYS A 58 5.63 3.24 -9.91
N GLY A 59 6.03 3.45 -8.66
CA GLY A 59 5.38 2.86 -7.48
C GLY A 59 3.90 3.23 -7.39
N THR A 60 3.57 4.51 -7.58
CA THR A 60 2.19 5.02 -7.63
C THR A 60 1.35 4.29 -8.68
N TYR A 61 1.83 4.25 -9.93
CA TYR A 61 1.11 3.59 -11.02
C TYR A 61 1.00 2.08 -10.80
N LEU A 62 1.99 1.44 -10.17
CA LEU A 62 1.92 0.01 -9.84
C LEU A 62 0.89 -0.26 -8.74
N TYR A 63 0.95 0.46 -7.62
CA TYR A 63 0.10 0.19 -6.47
C TYR A 63 -1.37 0.52 -6.76
N TYR A 64 -1.66 1.74 -7.22
CA TYR A 64 -3.03 2.14 -7.51
C TYR A 64 -3.53 1.59 -8.86
N GLY A 65 -2.62 1.33 -9.81
CA GLY A 65 -2.97 0.68 -11.08
C GLY A 65 -3.49 -0.75 -10.90
N TYR A 66 -3.14 -1.41 -9.80
CA TYR A 66 -3.66 -2.73 -9.45
C TYR A 66 -5.19 -2.73 -9.42
N LEU A 67 -5.85 -1.63 -9.00
CA LEU A 67 -7.31 -1.49 -9.00
C LEU A 67 -7.94 -1.67 -10.39
N PHE A 68 -7.20 -1.43 -11.46
CA PHE A 68 -7.65 -1.54 -12.85
C PHE A 68 -7.15 -2.80 -13.55
N SER A 69 -6.34 -3.62 -12.87
CA SER A 69 -5.83 -4.87 -13.40
C SER A 69 -6.91 -5.95 -13.40
N SER A 70 -6.88 -6.85 -14.39
CA SER A 70 -7.71 -8.06 -14.40
C SER A 70 -7.37 -9.02 -13.25
N GLN A 71 -6.20 -8.85 -12.62
CA GLN A 71 -5.76 -9.64 -11.47
C GLN A 71 -6.26 -9.06 -10.14
N TYR A 72 -6.96 -7.92 -10.17
CA TYR A 72 -7.42 -7.27 -8.95
C TYR A 72 -8.36 -8.16 -8.14
N LYS A 73 -8.00 -8.31 -6.86
CA LYS A 73 -8.81 -8.93 -5.81
C LYS A 73 -8.74 -8.02 -4.59
N SER A 74 -9.90 -7.59 -4.11
CA SER A 74 -10.03 -6.72 -2.92
C SER A 74 -9.55 -7.40 -1.64
N ILE A 75 -9.66 -8.73 -1.58
CA ILE A 75 -9.28 -9.54 -0.42
C ILE A 75 -8.61 -10.82 -0.93
N LEU A 76 -7.48 -11.19 -0.33
CA LEU A 76 -6.96 -12.56 -0.42
C LEU A 76 -7.68 -13.41 0.63
N TYR A 77 -8.43 -14.40 0.18
CA TYR A 77 -9.15 -15.33 1.04
C TYR A 77 -9.14 -16.73 0.42
N GLY A 78 -9.42 -17.74 1.25
CA GLY A 78 -9.57 -19.13 0.83
C GLY A 78 -8.48 -20.04 1.35
N LYS A 79 -8.63 -21.34 1.06
CA LYS A 79 -7.85 -22.43 1.67
C LYS A 79 -6.33 -22.27 1.55
N GLU A 80 -5.84 -21.67 0.47
CA GLU A 80 -4.41 -21.45 0.28
C GLU A 80 -3.85 -20.36 1.22
N VAL A 81 -4.65 -19.33 1.52
CA VAL A 81 -4.31 -18.31 2.54
C VAL A 81 -4.31 -18.94 3.92
N ASP A 82 -5.34 -19.70 4.27
CA ASP A 82 -5.44 -20.38 5.57
C ASP A 82 -4.26 -21.35 5.78
N LYS A 83 -3.85 -22.04 4.72
CA LYS A 83 -2.71 -22.96 4.72
C LYS A 83 -1.39 -22.23 4.93
N PHE A 84 -1.20 -21.09 4.25
CA PHE A 84 -0.04 -20.23 4.44
C PHE A 84 0.05 -19.74 5.88
N ASP A 85 -1.03 -19.15 6.40
CA ASP A 85 -1.08 -18.60 7.76
C ASP A 85 -0.84 -19.69 8.81
N LYS A 86 -1.45 -20.88 8.65
CA LYS A 86 -1.17 -22.04 9.52
C LYS A 86 0.30 -22.43 9.56
N TYR A 87 0.99 -22.44 8.42
CA TYR A 87 2.42 -22.76 8.38
C TYR A 87 3.27 -21.65 9.00
N LEU A 88 2.93 -20.39 8.77
CA LEU A 88 3.58 -19.24 9.38
C LEU A 88 3.45 -19.28 10.91
N ASP A 89 2.24 -19.45 11.44
CA ASP A 89 1.96 -19.48 12.88
C ASP A 89 2.66 -20.66 13.57
N SER A 90 2.77 -21.79 12.87
CA SER A 90 3.49 -22.97 13.35
C SER A 90 5.01 -22.88 13.14
N LYS A 91 5.55 -21.74 12.71
CA LYS A 91 6.97 -21.51 12.40
C LYS A 91 7.57 -22.50 11.39
N ARG A 92 6.73 -23.06 10.50
CA ARG A 92 7.14 -24.00 9.44
C ARG A 92 7.55 -23.21 8.20
N TYR A 93 8.57 -22.36 8.33
CA TYR A 93 8.93 -21.36 7.33
C TYR A 93 9.16 -21.93 5.92
N PRO A 94 9.84 -23.09 5.70
CA PRO A 94 9.97 -23.63 4.35
C PRO A 94 8.63 -23.93 3.66
N LYS A 95 7.62 -24.41 4.41
CA LYS A 95 6.29 -24.67 3.87
C LYS A 95 5.46 -23.41 3.70
N ALA A 96 5.63 -22.46 4.61
CA ALA A 96 5.02 -21.14 4.48
C ALA A 96 5.55 -20.43 3.22
N ILE A 97 6.86 -20.54 2.93
CA ILE A 97 7.46 -19.99 1.71
C ILE A 97 6.82 -20.61 0.46
N GLU A 98 6.74 -21.94 0.38
CA GLU A 98 6.14 -22.62 -0.77
C GLU A 98 4.68 -22.20 -1.02
N ALA A 99 3.88 -22.09 0.05
CA ALA A 99 2.49 -21.63 -0.05
C ALA A 99 2.40 -20.14 -0.42
N GLY A 100 3.25 -19.30 0.18
CA GLY A 100 3.24 -17.86 -0.03
C GLY A 100 3.73 -17.44 -1.42
N GLU A 101 4.70 -18.17 -2.00
CA GLU A 101 5.15 -17.94 -3.38
C GLU A 101 4.00 -18.17 -4.39
N LYS A 102 3.18 -19.22 -4.19
CA LYS A 102 1.97 -19.47 -4.99
C LYS A 102 0.91 -18.37 -4.82
N LEU A 103 0.78 -17.81 -3.62
CA LEU A 103 -0.11 -16.68 -3.39
C LEU A 103 0.41 -15.41 -4.08
N LEU A 104 1.73 -15.19 -4.11
CA LEU A 104 2.35 -14.06 -4.82
C LEU A 104 2.21 -14.15 -6.34
N GLU A 105 2.13 -15.35 -6.93
CA GLU A 105 1.79 -15.51 -8.36
C GLU A 105 0.40 -14.94 -8.69
N ASN A 106 -0.53 -15.02 -7.74
CA ASN A 106 -1.90 -14.52 -7.92
C ASN A 106 -2.01 -13.01 -7.65
N ASN A 107 -1.24 -12.50 -6.71
CA ASN A 107 -1.21 -11.07 -6.38
C ASN A 107 0.18 -10.67 -5.86
N ALA A 108 1.05 -10.33 -6.82
CA ALA A 108 2.44 -9.97 -6.53
C ALA A 108 2.59 -8.64 -5.78
N VAL A 109 1.56 -7.78 -5.80
CA VAL A 109 1.57 -6.46 -5.14
C VAL A 109 0.82 -6.48 -3.80
N ASN A 110 0.51 -7.66 -3.26
CA ASN A 110 -0.07 -7.76 -1.93
C ASN A 110 0.96 -7.41 -0.85
N LEU A 111 0.85 -6.20 -0.30
CA LEU A 111 1.79 -5.66 0.68
C LEU A 111 1.85 -6.50 1.96
N GLY A 112 0.71 -6.96 2.48
CA GLY A 112 0.66 -7.83 3.66
C GLY A 112 1.33 -9.18 3.48
N LEU A 113 1.11 -9.83 2.34
CA LEU A 113 1.77 -11.08 1.99
C LEU A 113 3.28 -10.88 1.81
N LEU A 114 3.71 -9.81 1.11
CA LEU A 114 5.13 -9.48 0.95
C LEU A 114 5.82 -9.22 2.30
N MET A 115 5.15 -8.57 3.25
CA MET A 115 5.63 -8.38 4.61
C MET A 115 5.83 -9.71 5.34
N LYS A 116 4.81 -10.58 5.33
CA LYS A 116 4.89 -11.92 5.93
C LYS A 116 5.97 -12.77 5.26
N MET A 117 6.10 -12.71 3.94
CA MET A 117 7.13 -13.41 3.17
C MET A 117 8.54 -12.92 3.49
N THR A 118 8.72 -11.61 3.69
CA THR A 118 9.99 -11.05 4.15
C THR A 118 10.42 -11.69 5.47
N HIS A 119 9.49 -11.86 6.42
CA HIS A 119 9.77 -12.56 7.68
C HIS A 119 10.10 -14.04 7.44
N CYS A 120 9.27 -14.78 6.70
CA CYS A 120 9.51 -16.20 6.39
C CYS A 120 10.89 -16.45 5.77
N TYR A 121 11.29 -15.62 4.79
CA TYR A 121 12.59 -15.74 4.14
C TYR A 121 13.74 -15.51 5.11
N LYS A 122 13.64 -14.51 6.01
CA LYS A 122 14.67 -14.25 7.03
C LYS A 122 14.83 -15.43 7.97
N GLU A 123 13.73 -15.95 8.51
CA GLU A 123 13.75 -17.07 9.45
C GLU A 123 14.25 -18.37 8.81
N ALA A 124 14.06 -18.53 7.50
CA ALA A 124 14.59 -19.65 6.73
C ALA A 124 16.06 -19.45 6.24
N GLY A 125 16.72 -18.34 6.60
CA GLY A 125 18.08 -18.02 6.15
C GLY A 125 18.20 -17.61 4.68
N LYS A 126 17.08 -17.38 3.98
CA LYS A 126 17.01 -16.95 2.58
C LYS A 126 17.15 -15.43 2.46
N LEU A 127 18.33 -14.91 2.81
CA LEU A 127 18.54 -13.46 2.99
C LEU A 127 18.38 -12.65 1.70
N LYS A 128 18.70 -13.22 0.53
CA LYS A 128 18.55 -12.53 -0.76
C LYS A 128 17.07 -12.33 -1.12
N GLU A 129 16.26 -13.36 -0.91
CA GLU A 129 14.82 -13.34 -1.13
C GLU A 129 14.13 -12.42 -0.12
N ALA A 130 14.57 -12.44 1.14
CA ALA A 130 14.13 -11.49 2.16
C ALA A 130 14.41 -10.04 1.76
N ASP A 131 15.61 -9.76 1.25
CA ASP A 131 15.98 -8.41 0.81
C ASP A 131 15.14 -7.96 -0.40
N ASN A 132 14.93 -8.84 -1.38
CA ASN A 132 14.06 -8.56 -2.53
C ASN A 132 12.61 -8.27 -2.09
N ALA A 133 12.03 -9.13 -1.26
CA ALA A 133 10.68 -8.92 -0.71
C ALA A 133 10.58 -7.59 0.07
N ARG A 134 11.59 -7.27 0.89
CA ARG A 134 11.67 -5.99 1.62
C ARG A 134 11.74 -4.79 0.68
N LYS A 135 12.48 -4.86 -0.43
CA LYS A 135 12.56 -3.78 -1.43
C LYS A 135 11.20 -3.55 -2.09
N ARG A 136 10.51 -4.63 -2.45
CA ARG A 136 9.13 -4.59 -2.98
C ARG A 136 8.15 -3.96 -2.00
N VAL A 137 8.20 -4.33 -0.72
CA VAL A 137 7.46 -3.64 0.36
C VAL A 137 7.77 -2.13 0.35
N GLY A 138 9.05 -1.77 0.26
CA GLY A 138 9.49 -0.38 0.22
C GLY A 138 8.89 0.42 -0.94
N VAL A 139 8.78 -0.18 -2.13
CA VAL A 139 8.14 0.45 -3.30
C VAL A 139 6.65 0.75 -3.01
N LEU A 140 5.90 -0.23 -2.52
CA LEU A 140 4.46 -0.07 -2.27
C LEU A 140 4.19 0.91 -1.11
N MET A 141 5.00 0.86 -0.05
CA MET A 141 4.89 1.79 1.08
C MET A 141 5.20 3.24 0.67
N ARG A 142 6.20 3.45 -0.20
CA ARG A 142 6.46 4.79 -0.77
C ARG A 142 5.28 5.28 -1.60
N ALA A 143 4.71 4.43 -2.45
CA ALA A 143 3.54 4.79 -3.24
C ALA A 143 2.36 5.28 -2.37
N ILE A 144 2.09 4.62 -1.24
CA ILE A 144 1.04 5.04 -0.31
C ILE A 144 1.37 6.41 0.32
N ARG A 145 2.60 6.58 0.82
CA ARG A 145 3.04 7.80 1.51
C ARG A 145 3.14 9.01 0.59
N ASP A 146 3.62 8.83 -0.63
CA ASP A 146 3.83 9.92 -1.59
C ASP A 146 2.50 10.48 -2.14
N ASN A 147 1.39 9.75 -2.02
CA ASN A 147 0.07 10.10 -2.59
C ASN A 147 -1.03 10.32 -1.54
N GLY A 148 -0.65 10.42 -0.27
CA GLY A 148 -1.60 10.60 0.81
C GLY A 148 -0.99 11.32 1.99
N ASP A 149 -1.42 12.57 2.17
CA ASP A 149 -1.56 13.12 3.51
C ASP A 149 -2.96 12.73 4.04
N LYS A 150 -3.10 12.57 5.36
CA LYS A 150 -4.23 11.87 5.99
C LYS A 150 -5.60 12.35 5.49
N PRO A 151 -6.55 11.44 5.17
CA PRO A 151 -6.47 9.98 5.31
C PRO A 151 -5.56 9.31 4.29
N TYR A 152 -4.83 8.27 4.71
CA TYR A 152 -4.05 7.47 3.77
C TYR A 152 -4.98 6.71 2.83
N ARG A 153 -4.69 6.73 1.53
CA ARG A 153 -5.43 5.97 0.52
C ARG A 153 -4.77 4.63 0.28
N VAL A 154 -5.48 3.55 0.55
CA VAL A 154 -4.97 2.17 0.42
C VAL A 154 -5.87 1.35 -0.49
N THR A 155 -5.35 0.24 -1.03
CA THR A 155 -6.12 -0.65 -1.94
C THR A 155 -6.70 -1.86 -1.23
N SER A 156 -6.33 -2.07 0.03
CA SER A 156 -6.91 -3.10 0.88
C SER A 156 -6.92 -2.66 2.34
N VAL A 157 -7.86 -3.23 3.11
CA VAL A 157 -7.92 -3.04 4.57
C VAL A 157 -6.65 -3.52 5.26
N GLY A 158 -6.03 -4.60 4.75
CA GLY A 158 -4.80 -5.13 5.34
C GLY A 158 -3.66 -4.12 5.35
N ASP A 159 -3.63 -3.23 4.36
CA ASP A 159 -2.59 -2.21 4.22
C ASP A 159 -2.74 -1.11 5.28
N GLU A 160 -3.94 -0.86 5.82
CA GLU A 160 -4.16 0.10 6.91
C GLU A 160 -3.33 -0.26 8.13
N TYR A 161 -3.36 -1.53 8.54
CA TYR A 161 -2.59 -2.03 9.69
C TYR A 161 -1.08 -1.87 9.47
N ILE A 162 -0.61 -2.11 8.24
CA ILE A 162 0.80 -2.02 7.88
C ILE A 162 1.25 -0.56 7.91
N VAL A 163 0.43 0.34 7.37
CA VAL A 163 0.70 1.79 7.40
C VAL A 163 0.68 2.30 8.83
N MET A 164 -0.32 1.95 9.65
CA MET A 164 -0.37 2.33 11.07
C MET A 164 0.91 1.91 11.80
N ALA A 165 1.30 0.63 11.69
CA ALA A 165 2.52 0.14 12.32
C ALA A 165 3.77 0.90 11.83
N ALA A 166 3.87 1.18 10.52
CA ALA A 166 4.99 1.92 9.95
C ALA A 166 5.04 3.40 10.38
N GLU A 167 3.89 3.98 10.75
CA GLU A 167 3.78 5.33 11.31
C GLU A 167 3.98 5.36 12.83
N GLY A 168 4.23 4.22 13.48
CA GLY A 168 4.38 4.11 14.93
C GLY A 168 3.05 4.16 15.68
N LEU A 169 1.98 3.67 15.05
CA LEU A 169 0.63 3.64 15.60
C LEU A 169 0.19 2.20 15.87
N THR A 170 -0.37 1.96 17.05
CA THR A 170 -0.98 0.69 17.42
C THR A 170 -2.50 0.83 17.39
N ALA A 171 -3.17 -0.03 16.63
CA ALA A 171 -4.63 -0.06 16.57
C ALA A 171 -5.25 -0.48 17.91
N ILE A 172 -6.23 0.28 18.41
CA ILE A 172 -7.02 -0.05 19.60
C ILE A 172 -8.40 -0.55 19.17
N ALA A 173 -9.11 0.22 18.35
CA ALA A 173 -10.47 -0.10 17.90
C ALA A 173 -10.73 0.41 16.48
N ARG A 174 -11.45 -0.39 15.68
CA ARG A 174 -11.89 -0.04 14.33
C ARG A 174 -13.34 0.45 14.36
N GLY A 175 -13.64 1.52 13.65
CA GLY A 175 -14.97 2.10 13.54
C GLY A 175 -15.65 2.47 14.88
N PRO A 176 -14.95 3.05 15.87
CA PRO A 176 -15.61 3.44 17.11
C PRO A 176 -16.72 4.45 16.82
N GLY A 177 -17.91 4.25 17.41
CA GLY A 177 -19.10 5.06 17.11
C GLY A 177 -18.90 6.57 17.32
N SER A 178 -18.00 6.96 18.24
CA SER A 178 -17.60 8.35 18.49
C SER A 178 -16.91 9.03 17.30
N MET A 179 -16.35 8.28 16.35
CA MET A 179 -15.66 8.80 15.17
C MET A 179 -16.52 8.74 13.90
N SER A 180 -17.76 8.26 14.00
CA SER A 180 -18.66 8.11 12.85
C SER A 180 -18.98 9.46 12.19
N GLU A 181 -19.23 10.51 12.97
CA GLU A 181 -19.51 11.85 12.46
C GLU A 181 -18.32 12.47 11.72
N GLU A 182 -17.10 12.31 12.25
CA GLU A 182 -15.87 12.81 11.63
C GLU A 182 -15.57 12.06 10.33
N SER A 183 -15.69 10.73 10.33
CA SER A 183 -15.54 9.90 9.13
C SER A 183 -16.55 10.27 8.02
N GLY A 184 -17.75 10.72 8.41
CA GLY A 184 -18.80 11.15 7.48
C GLY A 184 -18.48 12.47 6.77
N LYS A 185 -17.58 13.29 7.32
CA LYS A 185 -17.15 14.57 6.73
C LYS A 185 -16.00 14.42 5.74
N ILE A 186 -15.32 13.27 5.73
CA ILE A 186 -14.19 13.00 4.85
C ILE A 186 -14.70 12.73 3.42
N PRO A 187 -14.26 13.50 2.40
CA PRO A 187 -14.63 13.26 1.02
C PRO A 187 -14.21 11.86 0.58
N ARG A 188 -15.09 11.19 -0.18
CA ARG A 188 -14.85 9.86 -0.72
C ARG A 188 -14.55 9.92 -2.20
N THR A 189 -13.62 9.09 -2.61
CA THR A 189 -13.25 8.85 -3.99
C THR A 189 -14.37 8.08 -4.68
N GLU A 190 -14.87 8.63 -5.78
CA GLU A 190 -15.78 7.94 -6.70
C GLU A 190 -15.36 8.26 -8.13
N VAL A 191 -14.65 7.32 -8.76
CA VAL A 191 -14.01 7.53 -10.07
C VAL A 191 -14.17 6.28 -10.92
N GLN A 192 -15.00 6.34 -11.97
CA GLN A 192 -15.17 5.32 -13.02
C GLN A 192 -15.02 3.85 -12.56
N GLY A 193 -15.85 3.43 -11.60
CA GLY A 193 -15.86 2.06 -11.08
C GLY A 193 -14.93 1.83 -9.88
N ILE A 194 -14.20 2.84 -9.43
CA ILE A 194 -13.50 2.84 -8.13
C ILE A 194 -14.33 3.61 -7.11
N LYS A 195 -14.48 3.03 -5.92
CA LYS A 195 -15.08 3.69 -4.76
C LYS A 195 -14.12 3.65 -3.58
N GLY A 196 -14.15 4.70 -2.76
CA GLY A 196 -13.47 4.80 -1.48
C GLY A 196 -14.42 4.51 -0.32
N MET A 197 -14.01 3.64 0.60
CA MET A 197 -14.62 3.49 1.91
C MET A 197 -13.72 4.15 2.94
N VAL A 198 -14.24 5.13 3.67
CA VAL A 198 -13.49 5.74 4.77
C VAL A 198 -13.62 4.84 5.99
N ASP A 199 -12.48 4.47 6.55
CA ASP A 199 -12.35 3.76 7.80
C ASP A 199 -11.79 4.68 8.88
N SER A 200 -12.21 4.43 10.12
CA SER A 200 -11.77 5.19 11.29
C SER A 200 -11.19 4.25 12.33
N TRP A 201 -10.14 4.71 12.98
CA TRP A 201 -9.39 3.93 13.96
C TRP A 201 -9.12 4.77 15.20
N GLU A 202 -9.43 4.22 16.37
CA GLU A 202 -8.76 4.64 17.60
C GLU A 202 -7.38 3.98 17.61
N VAL A 203 -6.33 4.80 17.69
CA VAL A 203 -4.95 4.34 17.72
C VAL A 203 -4.19 4.93 18.90
N LYS A 204 -3.16 4.22 19.34
CA LYS A 204 -2.15 4.71 20.27
C LYS A 204 -0.90 5.12 19.49
N ASP A 205 -0.41 6.34 19.66
CA ASP A 205 0.90 6.74 19.18
C ASP A 205 1.99 6.22 20.12
N GLU A 206 2.89 5.37 19.64
CA GLU A 206 3.92 4.77 20.49
C GLU A 206 5.04 5.75 20.87
N ARG A 207 5.13 6.90 20.20
CA ARG A 207 6.14 7.93 20.50
C ARG A 207 5.67 8.85 21.62
N THR A 208 4.38 9.18 21.64
CA THR A 208 3.79 10.11 22.64
C THR A 208 2.95 9.40 23.71
N ASN A 209 2.63 8.12 23.50
CA ASN A 209 1.72 7.32 24.33
C ASN A 209 0.27 7.85 24.36
N GLU A 210 -0.09 8.76 23.44
CA GLU A 210 -1.42 9.36 23.34
C GLU A 210 -2.37 8.53 22.47
N LYS A 211 -3.66 8.60 22.79
CA LYS A 211 -4.73 8.07 21.93
C LYS A 211 -5.19 9.14 20.95
N LYS A 212 -5.38 8.77 19.68
CA LYS A 212 -5.90 9.67 18.64
C LYS A 212 -6.71 8.92 17.60
N ALA A 213 -7.42 9.67 16.77
CA ALA A 213 -8.07 9.14 15.58
C ALA A 213 -7.05 8.99 14.44
N ALA A 214 -7.20 7.93 13.66
CA ALA A 214 -6.57 7.76 12.36
C ALA A 214 -7.64 7.39 11.34
N PHE A 215 -7.51 7.94 10.13
CA PHE A 215 -8.47 7.71 9.05
C PHE A 215 -7.74 7.14 7.84
N PHE A 216 -8.40 6.19 7.19
CA PHE A 216 -7.95 5.56 5.96
C PHE A 216 -9.08 5.64 4.94
N GLU A 217 -8.72 5.70 3.67
CA GLU A 217 -9.66 5.53 2.58
C GLU A 217 -9.26 4.27 1.80
N VAL A 218 -10.07 3.22 1.92
CA VAL A 218 -9.88 1.96 1.19
C VAL A 218 -10.53 2.09 -0.18
N LEU A 219 -9.70 2.18 -1.20
CA LEU A 219 -10.09 2.18 -2.59
C LEU A 219 -10.35 0.75 -3.07
N TYR A 220 -11.47 0.54 -3.74
CA TYR A 220 -11.81 -0.75 -4.33
C TYR A 220 -12.50 -0.60 -5.68
N ASN A 221 -12.29 -1.57 -6.56
CA ASN A 221 -12.99 -1.66 -7.84
C ASN A 221 -14.35 -2.35 -7.67
N THR A 222 -15.44 -1.65 -7.98
CA THR A 222 -16.82 -2.12 -7.80
C THR A 222 -17.19 -3.28 -8.71
N SER A 223 -16.53 -3.45 -9.87
CA SER A 223 -16.78 -4.58 -10.77
C SER A 223 -16.22 -5.90 -10.23
N SER A 224 -15.21 -5.81 -9.36
CA SER A 224 -14.57 -6.97 -8.73
C SER A 224 -15.10 -7.28 -7.32
N PHE A 225 -15.80 -6.32 -6.71
CA PHE A 225 -16.33 -6.47 -5.36
C PHE A 225 -17.61 -7.32 -5.41
N LYS A 226 -17.46 -8.63 -5.26
CA LYS A 226 -18.57 -9.54 -5.00
C LYS A 226 -18.72 -9.65 -3.50
N ILE A 227 -19.84 -9.17 -2.96
CA ILE A 227 -20.24 -9.50 -1.59
C ILE A 227 -20.42 -11.03 -1.56
N PRO A 228 -19.78 -11.74 -0.62
CA PRO A 228 -20.02 -13.17 -0.42
C PRO A 228 -21.50 -13.46 -0.16
#